data_AF-A0A381ICI9-F1
#
_entry.id   AF-A0A381ICI9-F1
#
_cell.length_a   1.000
_cell.length_b   1.000
_cell.length_c   1.000
_cell.angle_alpha   90.00
_cell.angle_beta   90.00
_cell.angle_gamma   90.00
#
_symmetry.space_group_name_H-M   'P 1'
#
loop_
_entity.id
_entity.type
_entity.pdbx_description
1 polymer ?
#
loop_
_entity_poly.entity_id
_entity_poly.type
_entity_poly.pdbx_seq_one_letter_code
_entity_poly.pdbx_strand_id
1 'polypeptide(L)'
;MNREEKSKNSKEKIIQSAFSLFSSKGYDSTSTQDIINLSGLSRGAMYHHFKTKEDILRSVTKELYSQMNNFLEYLVADDTLTANEKIIELVVHSANDYTRRKMVHCSWLEKNPIRFNRGSS
;
A
#
# COMPACT_ATOMS: atom_id res chain seq x y z
N MET A 1 6.43 25.26 5.87
CA MET A 1 6.65 23.91 5.31
C MET A 1 8.09 23.76 4.85
N ASN A 2 8.84 22.90 5.53
CA ASN A 2 10.22 22.51 5.21
C ASN A 2 10.25 21.69 3.88
N ARG A 3 11.39 21.70 3.18
CA ARG A 3 11.67 20.87 2.01
C ARG A 3 11.41 19.38 2.26
N GLU A 4 11.70 18.87 3.45
CA GLU A 4 11.44 17.47 3.84
C GLU A 4 9.94 17.15 3.92
N GLU A 5 9.14 18.04 4.48
CA GLU A 5 7.67 17.86 4.56
C GLU A 5 7.03 17.87 3.17
N LYS A 6 7.49 18.77 2.27
CA LYS A 6 7.04 18.80 0.87
C LYS A 6 7.37 17.50 0.13
N SER A 7 8.56 16.96 0.38
CA SER A 7 9.02 15.69 -0.18
C SER A 7 8.16 14.52 0.31
N LYS A 8 7.88 14.46 1.62
CA LYS A 8 7.00 13.44 2.21
C LYS A 8 5.58 13.50 1.65
N ASN A 9 4.97 14.69 1.61
CA ASN A 9 3.63 14.88 1.06
C ASN A 9 3.55 14.47 -0.43
N SER A 10 4.59 14.77 -1.20
CA SER A 10 4.66 14.38 -2.62
C SER A 10 4.70 12.87 -2.78
N LYS A 11 5.53 12.18 -1.97
CA LYS A 11 5.59 10.72 -1.96
C LYS A 11 4.24 10.09 -1.61
N GLU A 12 3.58 10.59 -0.58
CA GLU A 12 2.26 10.09 -0.13
C GLU A 12 1.20 10.24 -1.23
N LYS A 13 1.16 11.39 -1.91
CA LYS A 13 0.24 11.60 -3.05
C LYS A 13 0.46 10.59 -4.17
N ILE A 14 1.71 10.30 -4.53
CA ILE A 14 2.01 9.29 -5.56
C ILE A 14 1.51 7.91 -5.13
N ILE A 15 1.75 7.52 -3.88
CA ILE A 15 1.32 6.23 -3.34
C ILE A 15 -0.21 6.13 -3.37
N GLN A 16 -0.93 7.16 -2.92
CA GLN A 16 -2.41 7.18 -2.91
C GLN A 16 -3.00 7.13 -4.32
N SER A 17 -2.46 7.91 -5.27
CA SER A 17 -2.90 7.87 -6.66
C SER A 17 -2.65 6.50 -7.31
N ALA A 18 -1.47 5.93 -7.08
CA ALA A 18 -1.13 4.60 -7.59
C ALA A 18 -2.02 3.52 -7.00
N PHE A 19 -2.27 3.56 -5.68
CA PHE A 19 -3.20 2.67 -4.99
C PHE A 19 -4.59 2.69 -5.62
N SER A 20 -5.14 3.89 -5.86
CA SER A 20 -6.45 4.06 -6.49
C SER A 20 -6.49 3.49 -7.91
N LEU A 21 -5.46 3.74 -8.73
CA LEU A 21 -5.40 3.26 -10.11
C LEU A 21 -5.19 1.75 -10.18
N PHE A 22 -4.26 1.20 -9.41
CA PHE A 22 -4.00 -0.24 -9.35
C PHE A 22 -5.24 -1.00 -8.90
N SER A 23 -5.99 -0.46 -7.94
CA SER A 23 -7.18 -1.13 -7.41
C SER A 23 -8.41 -0.96 -8.31
N SER A 24 -8.49 0.09 -9.11
CA SER A 24 -9.65 0.34 -9.99
C SER A 24 -9.52 -0.38 -11.34
N LYS A 25 -8.37 -0.28 -12.02
CA LYS A 25 -8.16 -0.81 -13.37
C LYS A 25 -7.04 -1.85 -13.51
N GLY A 26 -6.36 -2.18 -12.42
CA GLY A 26 -5.27 -3.15 -12.39
C GLY A 26 -3.89 -2.54 -12.63
N TYR A 27 -2.85 -3.23 -12.15
CA TYR A 27 -1.46 -2.80 -12.29
C TYR A 27 -0.99 -2.72 -13.75
N ASP A 28 -1.27 -3.75 -14.55
CA ASP A 28 -0.79 -3.85 -15.94
C ASP A 28 -1.39 -2.73 -16.81
N SER A 29 -2.68 -2.42 -16.61
CA SER A 29 -3.42 -1.35 -17.31
C SER A 29 -3.13 0.07 -16.79
N THR A 30 -2.26 0.22 -15.79
CA THR A 30 -1.88 1.52 -15.23
C THR A 30 -0.50 1.94 -15.73
N SER A 31 -0.41 3.12 -16.32
CA SER A 31 0.85 3.73 -16.73
C SER A 31 1.38 4.69 -15.66
N THR A 32 2.68 5.00 -15.68
CA THR A 32 3.25 6.04 -14.81
C THR A 32 2.69 7.43 -15.12
N GLN A 33 2.24 7.66 -16.36
CA GLN A 33 1.59 8.92 -16.74
C GLN A 33 0.21 9.05 -16.10
N ASP A 34 -0.57 7.97 -15.98
CA ASP A 34 -1.85 8.00 -15.26
C ASP A 34 -1.67 8.41 -13.80
N ILE A 35 -0.63 7.86 -13.16
CA ILE A 35 -0.29 8.18 -11.76
C ILE A 35 0.12 9.64 -11.63
N ILE A 36 0.97 10.15 -12.54
CA ILE A 36 1.34 11.57 -12.59
C ILE A 36 0.08 12.44 -12.68
N ASN A 37 -0.80 12.15 -13.65
CA ASN A 37 -2.01 12.92 -13.90
C ASN A 37 -2.92 12.96 -12.67
N LEU A 38 -3.15 11.81 -12.04
CA LEU A 38 -4.00 11.72 -10.86
C LEU A 38 -3.37 12.36 -9.61
N SER A 39 -2.04 12.29 -9.46
CA SER A 39 -1.33 12.87 -8.31
C SER A 39 -1.22 14.40 -8.35
N GLY A 40 -1.40 15.01 -9.53
CA GLY A 40 -1.19 16.44 -9.75
C GLY A 40 0.27 16.90 -9.62
N LEU A 41 1.23 15.96 -9.55
CA LEU A 41 2.65 16.26 -9.45
C LEU A 41 3.31 16.31 -10.83
N SER A 42 4.47 16.95 -10.92
CA SER A 42 5.25 16.94 -12.15
C SER A 42 5.92 15.58 -12.39
N ARG A 43 6.24 15.29 -13.65
CA ARG A 43 7.03 14.10 -14.02
C ARG A 43 8.37 14.03 -13.26
N GLY A 44 9.05 15.18 -13.12
CA GLY A 44 10.31 15.27 -12.38
C GLY A 44 10.16 14.96 -10.89
N ALA A 45 9.08 15.43 -10.26
CA ALA A 45 8.78 15.12 -8.87
C ALA A 45 8.49 13.62 -8.67
N MET A 46 7.75 12.99 -9.59
CA MET A 46 7.49 11.55 -9.53
C MET A 46 8.78 10.73 -9.65
N TYR A 47 9.61 11.00 -10.66
CA TYR A 47 10.88 10.30 -10.88
C TYR A 47 11.97 10.63 -9.86
N HIS A 48 11.79 11.67 -9.04
CA HIS A 48 12.62 11.92 -7.86
C HIS A 48 12.37 10.85 -6.79
N HIS A 49 11.11 10.46 -6.56
CA HIS A 49 10.73 9.47 -5.54
C HIS A 49 10.78 8.03 -6.02
N PHE A 50 10.36 7.76 -7.25
CA PHE A 50 10.22 6.40 -7.78
C PHE A 50 10.79 6.31 -9.19
N LYS A 51 11.69 5.35 -9.43
CA LYS A 51 12.31 5.19 -10.75
C LYS A 51 11.42 4.37 -11.68
N THR A 52 10.69 3.42 -11.11
CA THR A 52 9.85 2.48 -11.87
C THR A 52 8.44 2.38 -11.30
N LYS A 53 7.50 1.89 -12.12
CA LYS A 53 6.14 1.54 -11.67
C LYS A 53 6.16 0.45 -10.58
N GLU A 54 7.17 -0.40 -10.60
CA GLU A 54 7.38 -1.44 -9.60
C GLU A 54 7.78 -0.88 -8.23
N ASP A 55 8.66 0.14 -8.18
CA ASP A 55 9.03 0.80 -6.92
C ASP A 55 7.80 1.42 -6.22
N ILE A 56 6.89 1.96 -7.02
CA ILE A 56 5.62 2.51 -6.55
C ILE A 56 4.77 1.37 -5.96
N LEU A 57 4.61 0.26 -6.68
CA LEU A 57 3.85 -0.90 -6.20
C LEU A 57 4.42 -1.47 -4.89
N ARG A 58 5.75 -1.60 -4.79
CA ARG A 58 6.44 -2.04 -3.56
C ARG A 58 6.16 -1.10 -2.39
N SER A 59 6.06 0.20 -2.65
CA SER A 59 5.74 1.19 -1.61
C SER A 59 4.27 1.16 -1.20
N VAL A 60 3.37 1.01 -2.17
CA VAL A 60 1.93 0.84 -1.92
C VAL A 60 1.67 -0.41 -1.08
N THR A 61 2.28 -1.55 -1.46
CA THR A 61 2.15 -2.81 -0.71
C THR A 61 2.74 -2.70 0.68
N LYS A 62 3.93 -2.09 0.84
CA LYS A 62 4.52 -1.84 2.16
C LYS A 62 3.59 -1.04 3.08
N GLU A 63 2.96 0.01 2.54
CA GLU A 63 2.02 0.84 3.30
C GLU A 63 0.81 0.01 3.78
N LEU A 64 0.24 -0.83 2.91
CA LEU A 64 -0.85 -1.73 3.29
C LEU A 64 -0.46 -2.75 4.37
N TYR A 65 0.73 -3.34 4.26
CA TYR A 65 1.22 -4.26 5.29
C TYR A 65 1.47 -3.54 6.61
N SER A 66 1.98 -2.31 6.57
CA SER A 66 2.18 -1.51 7.78
C SER A 66 0.86 -1.20 8.48
N GLN A 67 -0.18 -0.83 7.73
CA GLN A 67 -1.51 -0.57 8.29
C GLN A 67 -2.11 -1.83 8.93
N MET A 68 -1.99 -2.98 8.26
CA MET A 68 -2.42 -4.26 8.82
C MET A 68 -1.65 -4.65 10.08
N ASN A 69 -0.33 -4.47 10.09
CA ASN A 69 0.49 -4.77 11.27
C ASN A 69 0.12 -3.87 12.45
N ASN A 70 -0.06 -2.56 12.22
CA ASN A 70 -0.48 -1.64 13.28
C ASN A 70 -1.86 -2.02 13.84
N PHE A 71 -2.79 -2.46 12.98
CA PHE A 71 -4.08 -2.95 13.41
C PHE A 71 -3.96 -4.23 14.26
N LEU A 72 -3.12 -5.17 13.84
CA LEU A 72 -2.84 -6.39 14.61
C LEU A 72 -2.20 -6.07 15.96
N GLU A 73 -1.23 -5.16 16.01
CA GLU A 73 -0.59 -4.72 17.26
C GLU A 73 -1.62 -4.11 18.22
N TYR A 74 -2.49 -3.23 17.72
CA TYR A 74 -3.60 -2.67 18.50
C TYR A 74 -4.52 -3.77 19.04
N LEU A 75 -4.93 -4.69 18.17
CA LEU A 75 -5.87 -5.75 18.52
C LEU A 75 -5.29 -6.75 19.53
N VAL A 76 -4.00 -7.07 19.41
CA VAL A 76 -3.30 -7.94 20.34
C VAL A 76 -3.18 -7.28 21.71
N ALA A 77 -2.85 -5.99 21.76
CA ALA A 77 -2.67 -5.23 22.99
C ALA A 77 -3.98 -4.90 23.73
N ASP A 78 -5.14 -5.13 23.11
CA ASP A 78 -6.43 -4.86 23.73
C ASP A 78 -6.85 -5.98 24.70
N ASP A 79 -6.64 -5.78 25.99
CA ASP A 79 -7.02 -6.74 27.04
C ASP A 79 -8.53 -6.75 27.35
N THR A 80 -9.32 -5.88 26.72
CA THR A 80 -10.79 -5.87 26.88
C THR A 80 -11.49 -6.90 25.99
N LEU A 81 -10.80 -7.39 24.95
CA LEU A 81 -11.32 -8.37 24.00
C LEU A 81 -10.81 -9.78 24.31
N THR A 82 -11.72 -10.75 24.26
CA THR A 82 -11.38 -12.17 24.23
C THR A 82 -10.67 -12.54 22.93
N ALA A 83 -9.97 -13.69 22.92
CA ALA A 83 -9.32 -14.20 21.72
C ALA A 83 -10.30 -14.39 20.54
N ASN A 84 -11.53 -14.83 20.81
CA ASN A 84 -12.55 -15.01 19.78
C ASN A 84 -13.01 -13.66 19.20
N GLU A 85 -13.21 -12.64 20.04
CA GLU A 85 -13.55 -11.29 19.58
C GLU A 85 -12.41 -10.71 18.73
N LYS A 86 -11.15 -10.90 19.12
CA LYS A 86 -10.00 -10.51 18.31
C LYS A 86 -9.99 -11.21 16.95
N ILE A 87 -10.32 -12.51 16.88
CA ILE A 87 -10.42 -13.22 15.60
C ILE A 87 -11.55 -12.64 14.73
N ILE A 88 -12.71 -12.34 15.33
CA ILE A 88 -13.85 -11.74 14.62
C ILE A 88 -13.45 -10.36 14.06
N GLU A 89 -12.86 -9.49 14.88
CA GLU A 89 -12.39 -8.16 14.47
C GLU A 89 -11.37 -8.25 13.33
N LEU A 90 -10.43 -9.19 13.40
CA LEU A 90 -9.47 -9.43 12.32
C LEU A 90 -10.16 -9.83 11.01
N VAL A 91 -11.11 -10.75 11.08
CA VAL A 91 -11.86 -11.21 9.91
C VAL A 91 -12.70 -10.07 9.31
N VAL A 92 -13.39 -9.30 10.15
CA VAL A 92 -14.22 -8.16 9.71
C VAL A 92 -13.36 -7.07 9.08
N HIS A 93 -12.25 -6.68 9.72
CA HIS A 93 -11.34 -5.65 9.20
C HIS A 93 -10.74 -6.07 7.85
N SER A 94 -10.28 -7.33 7.74
CA SER A 94 -9.75 -7.87 6.49
C SER A 94 -10.80 -8.01 5.37
N ALA A 95 -12.08 -8.21 5.73
CA ALA A 95 -13.18 -8.32 4.78
C ALA A 95 -13.70 -6.96 4.28
N ASN A 96 -13.65 -5.92 5.13
CA ASN A 96 -13.98 -4.54 4.79
C ASN A 96 -12.88 -3.82 4.00
N ASP A 97 -11.67 -4.37 3.97
CA ASP A 97 -10.61 -3.96 3.06
C ASP A 97 -10.91 -4.44 1.61
N TYR A 98 -11.99 -3.91 1.05
CA TYR A 98 -12.47 -4.18 -0.31
C TYR A 98 -11.37 -3.92 -1.36
N THR A 99 -10.49 -2.98 -1.08
CA THR A 99 -9.43 -2.53 -1.98
C THR A 99 -8.26 -3.51 -2.04
N ARG A 100 -7.94 -4.19 -0.94
CA ARG A 100 -6.95 -5.28 -0.91
C ARG A 100 -7.34 -6.43 -1.82
N ARG A 101 -8.63 -6.81 -1.93
CA ARG A 101 -9.07 -7.90 -2.84
C ARG A 101 -8.69 -7.66 -4.30
N LYS A 102 -8.81 -6.42 -4.80
CA LYS A 102 -8.44 -6.08 -6.19
C LYS A 102 -6.93 -5.96 -6.39
N MET A 103 -6.18 -5.58 -5.36
CA MET A 103 -4.72 -5.51 -5.45
C MET A 103 -4.05 -6.88 -5.38
N VAL A 104 -4.60 -7.83 -4.60
CA VAL A 104 -4.10 -9.21 -4.49
C VAL A 104 -4.24 -9.98 -5.81
N HIS A 105 -5.12 -9.54 -6.73
CA HIS A 105 -5.29 -10.09 -8.08
C HIS A 105 -4.46 -9.36 -9.16
N CYS A 106 -3.51 -8.51 -8.79
CA CYS A 106 -2.58 -7.96 -9.78
C CYS A 106 -1.63 -9.08 -10.27
N SER A 107 -1.60 -9.36 -11.59
CA SER A 107 -0.78 -10.45 -12.16
C SER A 107 0.72 -10.34 -11.81
N TRP A 108 1.17 -9.13 -11.44
CA TRP A 108 2.52 -8.92 -10.91
C TRP A 108 2.81 -9.68 -9.61
N LEU A 109 1.87 -9.75 -8.65
CA LEU A 109 2.07 -10.44 -7.36
C LEU A 109 2.08 -11.97 -7.51
N GLU A 110 1.32 -12.49 -8.47
CA GLU A 110 1.35 -13.92 -8.82
C GLU A 110 2.72 -14.33 -9.40
N LYS A 111 3.30 -13.45 -10.22
CA LYS A 111 4.61 -13.66 -10.87
C LYS A 111 5.79 -13.30 -9.96
N ASN A 112 5.56 -12.52 -8.90
CA ASN A 112 6.58 -12.05 -7.97
C ASN A 112 6.09 -12.20 -6.52
N PRO A 113 6.06 -13.42 -5.98
CA PRO A 113 5.65 -13.65 -4.61
C PRO A 113 6.52 -12.83 -3.67
N ILE A 114 5.88 -12.07 -2.78
CA ILE A 114 6.56 -11.28 -1.76
C ILE A 114 7.33 -12.25 -0.88
N ARG A 115 8.66 -12.30 -1.05
CA ARG A 115 9.53 -13.04 -0.15
C ARG A 115 9.62 -12.25 1.15
N PHE A 116 8.92 -12.73 2.17
CA PHE A 116 9.15 -12.28 3.54
C PHE A 116 10.58 -12.64 3.89
N ASN A 117 11.46 -11.64 3.93
CA ASN A 117 12.79 -11.82 4.49
C ASN A 117 12.59 -12.00 6.00
N ARG A 118 12.39 -13.25 6.44
CA ARG A 118 12.49 -13.58 7.86
C ARG A 118 13.93 -13.29 8.22
N GLY A 119 14.16 -12.20 8.93
CA GLY A 119 15.47 -11.89 9.47
C GLY A 119 16.00 -13.15 10.15
N SER A 120 17.11 -13.66 9.63
CA SER A 120 17.92 -14.65 10.31
C SER A 120 18.52 -13.95 11.52
N SER A 121 17.88 -14.18 12.67
CA SER A 121 18.42 -13.96 14.00
C SER A 121 18.54 -15.31 14.68
#